data_AF-A0A2A4YEK9-F1
#
_entry.id   AF-A0A2A4YEK9-F1
#
_cell.length_a   1.000
_cell.length_b   1.000
_cell.length_c   1.000
_cell.angle_alpha   90.00
_cell.angle_beta   90.00
_cell.angle_gamma   90.00
#
_symmetry.space_group_name_H-M   'P 1'
#
loop_
_entity.id
_entity.type
_entity.pdbx_description
1 polymer ?
#
loop_
_entity_poly.entity_id
_entity_poly.type
_entity_poly.pdbx_seq_one_letter_code
_entity_poly.pdbx_strand_id
1 'polypeptide(L)'
;MLASFVKVLFTTYTLILLAKVIGSWFPQGRDHSIMRFLNFLTDPYLNIFRKIIPPIGGMIDLSPLIGFLVLQFAETIILRYI
;
A
#
# COMPACT_ATOMS: atom_id res chain seq x y z
N MET A 1 0.19 2.04 25.34
CA MET A 1 0.20 3.28 24.53
C MET A 1 0.97 3.09 23.23
N LEU A 2 2.24 2.66 23.28
CA LEU A 2 3.07 2.43 22.08
C LEU A 2 2.46 1.41 21.10
N ALA A 3 2.01 0.24 21.58
CA ALA A 3 1.37 -0.76 20.72
C ALA A 3 0.12 -0.23 19.98
N SER A 4 -0.70 0.59 20.65
CA SER A 4 -1.87 1.21 20.04
C SER A 4 -1.49 2.20 18.94
N PHE A 5 -0.43 2.98 19.17
CA PHE A 5 0.11 3.91 18.17
C PHE A 5 0.61 3.17 16.92
N VAL A 6 1.37 2.09 17.11
CA VAL A 6 1.82 1.22 16.01
C VAL A 6 0.63 0.68 15.21
N LYS A 7 -0.37 0.11 15.88
CA LYS A 7 -1.59 -0.40 15.22
C LYS A 7 -2.28 0.67 14.37
N VAL A 8 -2.42 1.89 14.90
CA VAL A 8 -3.02 3.00 14.16
C VAL A 8 -2.22 3.32 12.91
N LEU A 9 -0.89 3.43 13.00
CA LEU A 9 -0.04 3.69 11.84
C LEU A 9 -0.18 2.64 10.74
N PHE A 10 -0.07 1.35 11.11
CA PHE A 10 -0.19 0.24 10.15
C PHE A 10 -1.58 0.16 9.53
N THR A 11 -2.63 0.34 10.35
CA THR A 11 -4.02 0.37 9.87
C THR A 11 -4.25 1.52 8.90
N THR A 12 -3.82 2.74 9.25
CA THR A 12 -3.98 3.92 8.39
C THR A 12 -3.25 3.73 7.06
N TYR A 13 -2.01 3.25 7.09
CA TYR A 13 -1.26 3.03 5.85
C TYR A 13 -1.89 1.91 4.99
N THR A 14 -2.38 0.84 5.62
CA THR A 14 -3.14 -0.22 4.94
C THR A 14 -4.39 0.34 4.25
N LEU A 15 -5.14 1.23 4.92
CA LEU A 15 -6.32 1.89 4.33
C LEU A 15 -5.95 2.79 3.15
N ILE A 16 -4.84 3.53 3.24
CA ILE A 16 -4.33 4.35 2.12
C ILE A 16 -3.98 3.46 0.93
N LEU A 17 -3.31 2.34 1.17
CA LEU A 17 -2.95 1.37 0.13
C LEU A 17 -4.20 0.73 -0.50
N LEU A 18 -5.21 0.41 0.31
CA LEU A 18 -6.50 -0.10 -0.16
C LEU A 18 -7.23 0.94 -1.02
N ALA A 19 -7.27 2.20 -0.58
CA ALA A 19 -7.87 3.29 -1.35
C ALA A 19 -7.18 3.46 -2.71
N LYS A 20 -5.85 3.32 -2.77
CA LYS A 20 -5.08 3.34 -4.04
C LYS A 20 -5.51 2.18 -4.96
N VAL A 21 -5.61 0.95 -4.43
CA VAL A 21 -6.01 -0.22 -5.22
C VAL A 21 -7.43 -0.06 -5.78
N ILE A 22 -8.39 0.30 -4.92
CA ILE A 22 -9.77 0.55 -5.35
C ILE A 22 -9.80 1.67 -6.39
N GLY A 23 -9.07 2.75 -6.14
CA GLY A 23 -8.94 3.88 -7.03
C GLY A 23 -8.36 3.52 -8.41
N SER A 24 -7.40 2.60 -8.44
CA SER A 24 -6.74 2.16 -9.69
C SER A 24 -7.69 1.45 -10.66
N TRP A 25 -8.80 0.91 -10.17
CA TRP A 25 -9.84 0.27 -10.98
C TRP A 25 -10.69 1.27 -11.77
N PHE A 26 -10.62 2.57 -11.44
CA PHE A 26 -11.35 3.63 -12.13
C PHE A 26 -10.39 4.43 -13.03
N PRO A 27 -10.30 4.15 -14.34
CA PRO A 27 -9.31 4.76 -15.23
C PRO A 27 -9.45 6.29 -15.33
N GLN A 28 -10.69 6.75 -15.31
CA GLN A 28 -11.08 8.17 -15.34
C GLN A 28 -10.64 8.98 -14.10
N GLY A 29 -10.23 8.32 -13.02
CA GLY A 29 -9.75 8.96 -11.79
C GLY A 29 -8.23 9.01 -11.64
N ARG A 30 -7.44 8.48 -12.60
CA ARG A 30 -5.99 8.34 -12.45
C ARG A 30 -5.25 9.66 -12.22
N ASP A 31 -5.70 10.75 -12.87
CA ASP A 31 -5.07 12.07 -12.76
C ASP A 31 -5.70 12.97 -11.68
N HIS A 32 -6.70 12.44 -10.95
CA HIS A 32 -7.33 13.18 -9.88
C HIS A 32 -6.33 13.50 -8.75
N SER A 33 -6.50 14.65 -8.09
CA SER A 33 -5.61 15.11 -7.01
C SER A 33 -5.44 14.07 -5.90
N ILE A 34 -6.54 13.39 -5.54
CA ILE A 34 -6.54 12.31 -4.55
C ILE A 34 -5.66 11.15 -5.00
N MET A 35 -5.77 10.72 -6.26
CA MET A 35 -4.96 9.60 -6.77
C MET A 35 -3.48 9.94 -6.80
N ARG A 36 -3.13 11.17 -7.21
CA ARG A 36 -1.75 11.66 -7.18
C ARG A 36 -1.19 11.66 -5.76
N PHE A 37 -2.00 12.05 -4.77
CA PHE A 37 -1.61 11.99 -3.36
C PHE A 37 -1.41 10.55 -2.87
N LEU A 38 -2.35 9.64 -3.18
CA LEU A 38 -2.21 8.22 -2.84
C LEU A 38 -0.97 7.59 -3.48
N ASN A 39 -0.70 7.93 -4.75
CA ASN A 39 0.50 7.50 -5.47
C ASN A 39 1.77 8.03 -4.82
N PHE A 40 1.82 9.32 -4.49
CA PHE A 40 2.94 9.92 -3.78
C PHE A 40 3.28 9.18 -2.47
N LEU A 41 2.27 8.79 -1.68
CA LEU A 41 2.47 8.07 -0.43
C LEU A 41 2.86 6.60 -0.61
N THR A 42 2.27 5.91 -1.59
CA THR A 42 2.35 4.44 -1.69
C THR A 42 3.35 3.94 -2.72
N ASP A 43 3.66 4.72 -3.77
CA ASP A 43 4.56 4.26 -4.84
C ASP A 43 5.99 4.01 -4.37
N PRO A 44 6.63 4.81 -3.50
CA PRO A 44 7.97 4.51 -3.01
C PRO A 44 8.05 3.11 -2.36
N TYR A 45 7.02 2.74 -1.61
CA TYR A 45 6.88 1.41 -1.01
C TYR A 45 6.62 0.32 -2.06
N LEU A 46 5.65 0.53 -2.94
CA LEU A 46 5.27 -0.45 -3.97
C LEU A 46 6.35 -0.69 -5.03
N ASN A 47 7.16 0.33 -5.33
CA ASN A 47 8.27 0.25 -6.28
C ASN A 47 9.33 -0.77 -5.85
N ILE A 48 9.43 -1.10 -4.56
CA ILE A 48 10.30 -2.17 -4.08
C ILE A 48 9.84 -3.52 -4.63
N PHE A 49 8.52 -3.78 -4.61
CA PHE A 49 7.94 -5.05 -5.07
C PHE A 49 7.74 -5.09 -6.59
N ARG A 50 7.51 -3.96 -7.25
CA ARG A 50 7.40 -3.88 -8.73
C ARG A 50 8.66 -4.37 -9.45
N LYS A 51 9.82 -4.35 -8.78
CA LYS A 51 11.07 -4.94 -9.30
C LYS A 51 11.04 -6.47 -9.33
N ILE A 52 10.22 -7.08 -8.48
CA ILE A 52 10.10 -8.54 -8.32
C ILE A 52 8.95 -9.06 -9.18
N ILE A 53 7.79 -8.38 -9.13
CA ILE A 53 6.60 -8.71 -9.92
C ILE A 53 6.21 -7.48 -10.75
N PRO A 54 6.65 -7.41 -12.01
CA PRO A 54 6.27 -6.31 -12.89
C PRO A 54 4.75 -6.37 -13.20
N PRO A 55 4.13 -5.22 -13.52
CA PRO A 55 2.71 -5.17 -13.85
C PRO A 55 2.36 -6.03 -15.07
N ILE A 56 1.29 -6.82 -14.98
CA ILE A 56 0.82 -7.63 -16.10
C ILE A 56 0.11 -6.71 -17.11
N GLY A 57 0.62 -6.66 -18.33
CA GLY A 57 0.06 -5.85 -19.41
C GLY A 57 0.13 -4.32 -19.18
N GLY A 58 0.99 -3.86 -18.26
CA GLY A 58 1.17 -2.43 -17.94
C GLY A 58 0.00 -1.77 -17.19
N MET A 59 -1.11 -2.48 -16.96
CA MET A 59 -2.30 -1.95 -16.29
C MET A 59 -2.60 -2.63 -14.96
N ILE A 60 -2.27 -3.91 -14.79
CA ILE A 60 -2.58 -4.66 -13.57
C ILE A 60 -1.33 -4.71 -12.70
N ASP A 61 -1.31 -3.84 -11.68
CA ASP A 61 -0.27 -3.82 -10.67
C ASP A 61 -0.57 -4.81 -9.54
N LEU A 62 0.19 -5.92 -9.49
CA LEU A 62 0.09 -6.92 -8.42
C LEU A 62 0.95 -6.58 -7.21
N SER A 63 1.80 -5.55 -7.27
CA SER A 63 2.64 -5.13 -6.14
C SER A 63 1.86 -4.83 -4.86
N PRO A 64 0.62 -4.28 -4.87
CA PRO A 64 -0.14 -4.06 -3.65
C PRO A 64 -0.48 -5.34 -2.90
N LEU A 65 -0.67 -6.47 -3.60
CA LEU A 65 -0.95 -7.76 -2.95
C LEU A 65 0.19 -8.17 -2.03
N ILE A 66 1.43 -8.12 -2.53
CA ILE A 66 2.63 -8.36 -1.72
C ILE A 66 2.78 -7.25 -0.66
N GLY A 67 2.51 -6.00 -1.04
CA GLY A 67 2.54 -4.87 -0.13
C GLY A 67 1.67 -5.06 1.11
N PHE A 68 0.45 -5.60 0.96
CA PHE A 68 -0.44 -5.92 2.07
C PHE A 68 0.11 -7.04 2.95
N LEU A 69 0.61 -8.12 2.35
CA LEU A 69 1.19 -9.24 3.10
C LEU A 69 2.37 -8.76 3.94
N VAL A 70 3.30 -8.03 3.34
CA VAL A 70 4.49 -7.50 4.03
C VAL A 70 4.10 -6.55 5.15
N LEU A 71 3.09 -5.68 4.95
CA LEU A 71 2.58 -4.80 6.01
C LEU A 71 2.02 -5.60 7.20
N GLN A 72 1.21 -6.63 6.95
CA GLN A 72 0.62 -7.45 8.01
C GLN A 72 1.68 -8.23 8.80
N PHE A 73 2.66 -8.82 8.09
CA PHE A 73 3.77 -9.51 8.74
C PHE A 73 4.63 -8.54 9.55
N ALA A 74 4.95 -7.37 9.00
CA ALA A 74 5.72 -6.34 9.71
C ALA A 74 5.00 -5.86 10.96
N GLU A 75 3.70 -5.57 10.88
CA GLU A 75 2.89 -5.18 12.05
C GLU A 75 2.93 -6.26 13.14
N THR A 76 2.68 -7.51 12.75
CA THR A 76 2.66 -8.65 13.69
C THR A 76 4.00 -8.86 14.37
N ILE A 77 5.09 -8.77 13.60
CA ILE A 77 6.46 -8.89 14.11
C ILE A 77 6.75 -7.76 15.08
N ILE A 78 6.52 -6.51 14.68
CA ILE A 78 6.81 -5.34 15.51
C ILE A 78 6.03 -5.38 16.82
N LEU A 79 4.73 -5.69 16.78
CA LEU A 79 3.89 -5.79 17.97
C LEU A 79 4.28 -6.95 18.89
N ARG A 80 4.95 -7.99 18.38
CA ARG A 80 5.43 -9.10 19.20
C ARG A 80 6.67 -8.74 20.03
N TYR A 81 7.48 -7.80 19.55
CA TYR A 81 8.76 -7.43 20.16
C TYR A 81 8.71 -6.14 20.99
N ILE A 82 7.55 -5.48 21.07
CA ILE A 82 7.31 -4.26 21.86
C ILE A 82 6.39 -4.60 23.04
#